data_AF-A0A150G075-F1
#
_entry.id   AF-A0A150G075-F1
#
_cell.length_a   1.000
_cell.length_b   1.000
_cell.length_c   1.000
_cell.angle_alpha   90.00
_cell.angle_beta   90.00
_cell.angle_gamma   90.00
#
_symmetry.space_group_name_H-M   'P 1'
#
loop_
_entity.id
_entity.type
_entity.pdbx_description
1 polymer ?
#
loop_
_entity_poly.entity_id
_entity_poly.type
_entity_poly.pdbx_seq_one_letter_code
_entity_poly.pdbx_strand_id
1 'polypeptide(L)'
;MKFDLASEEPTGPYLAKELEERVLALATQPEGLKDVRDAEQLWYGLSHTGYAWDEATLRSLISLSAQAMGDWHDNKCMHQAAICLTLTAKRRGIVLSEVEREQMTAALLAAITFGEPNDLALDAEGFVFTAQQLALHLPPAAIKRLHDGALLAMPLDKGRKHALTALANTLYDITRLGYQPTVLEAQLWQDRLLEGLGPWEGGVWDRDTLSWVFLALSACRNYSAPQELKARLRALAEGLPPDCKPGVASRILKACRRWGVRLGPGVAERLQRRYK
;
A
#
# COMPACT_ATOMS: atom_id res chain seq x y z
N MET A 1 -14.12 7.61 8.27
CA MET A 1 -14.92 8.84 8.48
C MET A 1 -13.96 10.01 8.30
N LYS A 2 -14.21 10.93 7.35
CA LYS A 2 -13.37 12.12 7.17
C LYS A 2 -14.06 13.28 7.90
N PHE A 3 -13.34 13.95 8.78
CA PHE A 3 -13.85 15.15 9.44
C PHE A 3 -13.43 16.36 8.60
N ASP A 4 -14.43 17.05 8.05
CA ASP A 4 -14.25 18.32 7.37
C ASP A 4 -14.29 19.43 8.43
N LEU A 5 -13.13 19.70 9.02
CA LEU A 5 -12.94 20.88 9.85
C LEU A 5 -12.76 22.03 8.85
N ALA A 6 -13.72 22.97 8.85
CA ALA A 6 -13.91 24.02 7.86
C ALA A 6 -12.61 24.64 7.32
N SER A 7 -12.63 25.01 6.02
CA SER A 7 -11.50 25.61 5.30
C SER A 7 -11.08 27.01 5.78
N GLU A 8 -11.85 27.63 6.66
CA GLU A 8 -11.57 28.94 7.23
C GLU A 8 -11.61 28.85 8.76
N GLU A 9 -10.50 29.17 9.42
CA GLU A 9 -10.47 29.30 10.87
C GLU A 9 -11.47 30.39 11.32
N PRO A 10 -12.31 30.15 12.35
CA PRO A 10 -13.08 31.21 12.97
C PRO A 10 -12.13 32.30 13.47
N THR A 11 -12.41 33.55 13.14
CA THR A 11 -11.68 34.74 13.59
C THR A 11 -11.58 34.81 15.12
N GLY A 12 -10.53 34.22 15.66
CA GLY A 12 -10.06 34.23 17.05
C GLY A 12 -8.52 34.09 17.05
N PRO A 13 -7.83 34.12 18.19
CA PRO A 13 -6.38 33.85 18.21
C PRO A 13 -6.13 32.53 17.48
N TYR A 14 -5.17 32.53 16.55
CA TYR A 14 -4.93 31.51 15.52
C TYR A 14 -4.77 30.11 16.13
N LEU A 15 -5.88 29.45 16.45
CA LEU A 15 -5.93 28.19 17.19
C LEU A 15 -5.12 27.12 16.46
N ALA A 16 -5.18 27.10 15.14
CA ALA A 16 -4.43 26.17 14.32
C ALA A 16 -2.93 26.45 14.35
N LYS A 17 -2.52 27.72 14.35
CA LYS A 17 -1.11 28.08 14.56
C LYS A 17 -0.63 27.67 15.95
N GLU A 18 -1.43 27.92 16.99
CA GLU A 18 -1.09 27.50 18.36
C GLU A 18 -1.02 25.96 18.46
N LEU A 19 -1.90 25.24 17.78
CA LEU A 19 -1.87 23.78 17.70
C LEU A 19 -0.63 23.28 16.95
N GLU A 20 -0.29 23.87 15.81
CA GLU A 20 0.91 23.54 15.04
C GLU A 20 2.18 23.79 15.86
N GLU A 21 2.29 24.97 16.48
CA GLU A 21 3.41 25.33 17.36
C GLU A 21 3.48 24.39 18.57
N ARG A 22 2.34 24.02 19.16
CA ARG A 22 2.31 23.11 20.31
C ARG A 22 2.70 21.68 19.93
N VAL A 23 2.21 21.17 18.81
CA VAL A 23 2.57 19.84 18.28
C VAL A 23 4.05 19.79 17.97
N LEU A 24 4.58 20.82 17.30
CA LEU A 24 6.01 20.89 16.99
C LEU A 24 6.86 21.00 18.27
N ALA A 25 6.46 21.85 19.22
CA ALA A 25 7.14 21.99 20.50
C ALA A 25 7.21 20.66 21.27
N LEU A 26 6.12 19.88 21.29
CA LEU A 26 6.10 18.56 21.91
C LEU A 26 7.01 17.57 21.16
N ALA A 27 6.93 17.53 19.82
CA ALA A 27 7.74 16.62 19.01
C ALA A 27 9.25 16.90 19.10
N THR A 28 9.65 18.16 19.30
CA THR A 28 11.06 18.56 19.46
C THR A 28 11.66 18.27 20.83
N GLN A 29 10.85 17.88 21.82
CA GLN A 29 11.40 17.46 23.11
C GLN A 29 12.22 16.18 22.95
N PRO A 30 13.25 15.94 23.79
CA PRO A 30 14.11 14.76 23.68
C PRO A 30 13.36 13.42 23.61
N GLU A 31 12.18 13.34 24.22
CA GLU A 31 11.34 12.14 24.27
C GLU A 31 10.08 12.23 23.38
N GLY A 32 9.91 13.33 22.63
CA GLY A 32 8.64 13.73 22.02
C GLY A 32 8.05 12.76 20.99
N LEU A 33 8.91 12.05 20.24
CA LEU A 33 8.52 11.00 19.28
C LEU A 33 9.23 9.67 19.56
N LYS A 34 9.76 9.49 20.77
CA LYS A 34 10.51 8.29 21.13
C LYS A 34 9.58 7.08 21.31
N ASP A 35 8.39 7.30 21.87
CA ASP A 35 7.34 6.29 21.88
C ASP A 35 6.66 6.23 20.51
N VAL A 36 6.84 5.10 19.83
CA VAL A 36 6.24 4.81 18.53
C VAL A 36 4.71 4.91 18.54
N ARG A 37 4.05 4.70 19.68
CA ARG A 37 2.58 4.83 19.81
C ARG A 37 2.15 6.29 19.71
N ASP A 38 2.92 7.20 20.29
CA ASP A 38 2.63 8.64 20.21
C ASP A 38 2.81 9.14 18.76
N ALA A 39 3.86 8.68 18.09
CA ALA A 39 4.08 8.96 16.68
C ALA A 39 2.98 8.37 15.78
N GLU A 40 2.54 7.14 16.05
CA GLU A 40 1.43 6.49 15.35
C GLU A 40 0.12 7.28 15.48
N GLN A 41 -0.24 7.68 16.70
CA GLN A 41 -1.44 8.49 16.95
C GLN A 41 -1.35 9.88 16.30
N LEU A 42 -0.18 10.53 16.38
CA LEU A 42 0.07 11.81 15.71
C LEU A 42 -0.16 11.67 14.20
N TRP A 43 0.55 10.77 13.54
CA TRP A 43 0.44 10.61 12.09
C TRP A 43 -0.94 10.13 11.65
N TYR A 44 -1.60 9.29 12.44
CA TYR A 44 -2.99 8.92 12.21
C TYR A 44 -3.89 10.17 12.21
N GLY A 45 -3.79 11.04 13.23
CA GLY A 45 -4.54 12.30 13.29
C GLY A 45 -4.25 13.23 12.11
N LEU A 46 -2.97 13.46 11.79
CA LEU A 46 -2.56 14.33 10.67
C LEU A 46 -3.07 13.83 9.32
N SER A 47 -3.06 12.51 9.08
CA SER A 47 -3.47 11.93 7.80
C SER A 47 -4.99 11.91 7.59
N HIS A 48 -5.77 11.90 8.68
CA HIS A 48 -7.24 11.80 8.66
C HIS A 48 -7.96 13.13 8.88
N THR A 49 -7.25 14.18 9.28
CA THR A 49 -7.77 15.55 9.33
C THR A 49 -7.71 16.21 7.96
N GLY A 50 -8.79 16.88 7.56
CA GLY A 50 -8.84 17.69 6.33
C GLY A 50 -8.09 19.02 6.43
N TYR A 51 -7.60 19.36 7.62
CA TYR A 51 -6.97 20.62 7.95
C TYR A 51 -5.69 20.88 7.11
N ALA A 52 -5.51 22.13 6.69
CA ALA A 52 -4.40 22.60 5.86
C ALA A 52 -3.16 22.90 6.71
N TRP A 53 -2.57 21.85 7.28
CA TRP A 53 -1.31 21.91 8.03
C TRP A 53 -0.23 22.70 7.30
N ASP A 54 0.43 23.61 8.02
CA ASP A 54 1.61 24.32 7.54
C ASP A 54 2.70 23.36 7.04
N GLU A 55 3.28 23.68 5.88
CA GLU A 55 4.27 22.81 5.23
C GLU A 55 5.56 22.71 6.05
N ALA A 56 6.00 23.81 6.68
CA ALA A 56 7.23 23.81 7.47
C ALA A 56 7.06 22.93 8.71
N THR A 57 5.91 23.03 9.40
CA THR A 57 5.53 22.14 10.50
C THR A 57 5.56 20.68 10.06
N LEU A 58 4.92 20.32 8.94
CA LEU A 58 4.91 18.95 8.45
C LEU A 58 6.32 18.45 8.10
N ARG A 59 7.17 19.27 7.48
CA ARG A 59 8.56 18.91 7.19
C ARG A 59 9.36 18.66 8.45
N SER A 60 9.23 19.52 9.47
CA SER A 60 9.90 19.29 10.75
C SER A 60 9.42 18.00 11.43
N LEU A 61 8.12 17.71 11.42
CA LEU A 61 7.59 16.47 11.98
C LEU A 61 8.07 15.22 11.22
N ILE A 62 8.14 15.29 9.89
CA ILE A 62 8.71 14.21 9.06
C ILE A 62 10.17 13.97 9.43
N SER A 63 10.99 15.03 9.52
CA SER A 63 12.40 14.92 9.87
C SER A 63 12.60 14.31 11.27
N LEU A 64 11.84 14.78 12.26
CA LEU A 64 11.89 14.24 13.62
C LEU A 64 11.44 12.78 13.67
N SER A 65 10.40 12.43 12.91
CA SER A 65 9.91 11.05 12.82
C SER A 65 10.92 10.12 12.16
N ALA A 66 11.56 10.56 11.07
CA ALA A 66 12.59 9.80 10.38
C ALA A 66 13.79 9.52 11.32
N GLN A 67 14.18 10.51 12.12
CA GLN A 67 15.24 10.35 13.12
C GLN A 67 14.84 9.37 14.23
N ALA A 68 13.63 9.48 14.77
CA ALA A 68 13.15 8.65 15.88
C ALA A 68 12.86 7.19 15.46
N MET A 69 12.52 6.96 14.19
CA MET A 69 12.16 5.64 13.64
C MET A 69 13.21 4.55 13.88
N GLY A 70 14.49 4.91 14.02
CA GLY A 70 15.56 3.95 14.31
C GLY A 70 15.42 3.24 15.65
N ASP A 71 14.75 3.87 16.62
CA ASP A 71 14.58 3.36 17.98
C ASP A 71 13.18 2.74 18.21
N TRP A 72 12.33 2.71 17.20
CA TRP A 72 10.98 2.15 17.30
C TRP A 72 11.02 0.62 17.20
N HIS A 73 10.55 -0.06 18.25
CA HIS A 73 10.56 -1.52 18.33
C HIS A 73 9.19 -2.18 18.12
N ASP A 74 8.09 -1.42 18.17
CA ASP A 74 6.76 -1.94 17.85
C ASP A 74 6.50 -1.82 16.34
N ASN A 75 6.69 -2.93 15.63
CA ASN A 75 6.53 -3.00 14.17
C ASN A 75 5.12 -2.59 13.72
N LYS A 76 4.08 -2.93 14.48
CA LYS A 76 2.69 -2.60 14.13
C LYS A 76 2.48 -1.09 14.19
N CYS A 77 2.91 -0.44 15.27
CA CYS A 77 2.78 1.00 15.42
C CYS A 77 3.66 1.75 14.40
N MET A 78 4.88 1.26 14.17
CA MET A 78 5.80 1.81 13.17
C MET A 78 5.22 1.71 11.75
N HIS A 79 4.67 0.55 11.38
CA HIS A 79 3.99 0.33 10.10
C HIS A 79 2.85 1.35 9.89
N GLN A 80 1.99 1.51 10.90
CA GLN A 80 0.85 2.41 10.82
C GLN A 80 1.30 3.88 10.72
N ALA A 81 2.29 4.28 11.51
CA ALA A 81 2.89 5.62 11.43
C ALA A 81 3.49 5.89 10.04
N ALA A 82 4.25 4.93 9.49
CA ALA A 82 4.88 5.04 8.18
C ALA A 82 3.86 5.19 7.03
N ILE A 83 2.76 4.42 7.05
CA ILE A 83 1.66 4.58 6.08
C ILE A 83 1.07 5.99 6.19
N CYS A 84 0.74 6.43 7.41
CA CYS A 84 0.07 7.71 7.64
C CYS A 84 0.95 8.89 7.24
N LEU A 85 2.25 8.85 7.58
CA LEU A 85 3.25 9.80 7.12
C LEU A 85 3.32 9.82 5.59
N THR A 86 3.42 8.65 4.95
CA THR A 86 3.47 8.50 3.49
C THR A 86 2.26 9.15 2.81
N LEU A 87 1.05 8.88 3.32
CA LEU A 87 -0.19 9.44 2.78
C LEU A 87 -0.22 10.97 2.91
N THR A 88 0.21 11.50 4.06
CA THR A 88 0.29 12.95 4.30
C THR A 88 1.29 13.61 3.37
N ALA A 89 2.52 13.08 3.28
CA ALA A 89 3.56 13.59 2.40
C ALA A 89 3.11 13.60 0.94
N LYS A 90 2.50 12.50 0.46
CA LYS A 90 1.95 12.42 -0.91
C LYS A 90 0.85 13.44 -1.17
N ARG A 91 -0.10 13.58 -0.24
CA ARG A 91 -1.22 14.52 -0.38
C ARG A 91 -0.74 15.98 -0.44
N ARG A 92 0.33 16.30 0.29
CA ARG A 92 0.91 17.64 0.39
C ARG A 92 2.04 17.89 -0.61
N GLY A 93 2.39 16.92 -1.45
CA GLY A 93 3.50 17.06 -2.40
C GLY A 93 4.88 17.18 -1.75
N ILE A 94 5.02 16.74 -0.50
CA ILE A 94 6.28 16.80 0.25
C ILE A 94 7.21 15.69 -0.26
N VAL A 95 8.37 16.10 -0.74
CA VAL A 95 9.46 15.20 -1.12
C VAL A 95 10.45 15.15 0.05
N LEU A 96 10.81 13.92 0.46
CA LEU A 96 11.82 13.68 1.48
C LEU A 96 13.21 14.09 0.99
N SER A 97 14.01 14.61 1.91
CA SER A 97 15.47 14.74 1.76
C SER A 97 16.14 13.37 1.67
N GLU A 98 17.40 13.36 1.26
CA GLU A 98 18.21 12.14 1.21
C GLU A 98 18.42 11.54 2.61
N VAL A 99 18.73 12.38 3.60
CA VAL A 99 18.91 11.96 5.00
C VAL A 99 17.64 11.31 5.56
N GLU A 100 16.47 11.91 5.35
CA GLU A 100 15.19 11.33 5.80
C GLU A 100 14.92 9.98 5.13
N ARG A 101 15.20 9.87 3.82
CA ARG A 101 15.07 8.59 3.11
C ARG A 101 16.00 7.52 3.67
N GLU A 102 17.25 7.86 3.95
CA GLU A 102 18.24 6.93 4.51
C GLU A 102 17.82 6.45 5.91
N GLN A 103 17.41 7.36 6.77
CA GLN A 103 16.93 7.04 8.13
C GLN A 103 15.71 6.13 8.11
N MET A 104 14.68 6.50 7.32
CA MET A 104 13.48 5.68 7.18
C MET A 104 13.80 4.32 6.53
N THR A 105 14.71 4.29 5.56
CA THR A 105 15.17 3.04 4.95
C THR A 105 15.83 2.16 6.01
N ALA A 106 16.76 2.68 6.80
CA ALA A 106 17.44 1.92 7.85
C ALA A 106 16.46 1.34 8.87
N ALA A 107 15.48 2.13 9.32
CA ALA A 107 14.44 1.67 10.24
C ALA A 107 13.57 0.55 9.64
N LEU A 108 13.08 0.73 8.40
CA LEU A 108 12.33 -0.32 7.69
C LEU A 108 13.16 -1.59 7.53
N LEU A 109 14.45 -1.47 7.21
CA LEU A 109 15.33 -2.63 7.09
C LEU A 109 15.50 -3.37 8.41
N ALA A 110 15.64 -2.67 9.52
CA ALA A 110 15.69 -3.30 10.84
C ALA A 110 14.39 -4.06 11.14
N ALA A 111 13.23 -3.42 10.96
CA ALA A 111 11.93 -4.05 11.17
C ALA A 111 11.71 -5.27 10.27
N ILE A 112 12.09 -5.20 8.99
CA ILE A 112 12.00 -6.32 8.07
C ILE A 112 12.94 -7.45 8.48
N THR A 113 14.19 -7.14 8.84
CA THR A 113 15.24 -8.13 9.13
C THR A 113 14.96 -8.90 10.41
N PHE A 114 14.52 -8.20 11.45
CA PHE A 114 14.35 -8.77 12.79
C PHE A 114 12.88 -9.09 13.14
N GLY A 115 11.91 -8.65 12.33
CA GLY A 115 10.50 -8.93 12.55
C GLY A 115 10.16 -10.42 12.45
N GLU A 116 9.31 -10.86 13.37
CA GLU A 116 8.75 -12.21 13.37
C GLU A 116 7.92 -12.48 12.09
N PRO A 117 7.95 -13.68 11.51
CA PRO A 117 7.33 -13.94 10.21
C PRO A 117 5.84 -13.61 10.12
N ASN A 118 5.08 -13.88 11.19
CA ASN A 118 3.63 -13.62 11.22
C ASN A 118 3.31 -12.13 11.30
N ASP A 119 4.06 -11.37 12.10
CA ASP A 119 3.88 -9.92 12.24
C ASP A 119 4.31 -9.22 10.96
N LEU A 120 5.47 -9.61 10.41
CA LEU A 120 5.96 -9.11 9.14
C LEU A 120 4.95 -9.35 7.99
N ALA A 121 4.25 -10.49 7.99
CA ALA A 121 3.23 -10.77 6.99
C ALA A 121 2.03 -9.82 7.10
N LEU A 122 1.68 -9.37 8.30
CA LEU A 122 0.59 -8.41 8.52
C LEU A 122 0.98 -6.98 8.15
N ASP A 123 2.26 -6.64 8.30
CA ASP A 123 2.83 -5.31 8.07
C ASP A 123 3.41 -5.11 6.66
N ALA A 124 3.61 -6.20 5.91
CA ALA A 124 4.26 -6.21 4.60
C ALA A 124 3.63 -5.21 3.61
N GLU A 125 2.30 -5.12 3.57
CA GLU A 125 1.59 -4.18 2.69
C GLU A 125 2.06 -2.75 2.92
N GLY A 126 2.17 -2.33 4.19
CA GLY A 126 2.52 -0.95 4.52
C GLY A 126 4.00 -0.66 4.34
N PHE A 127 4.89 -1.61 4.62
CA PHE A 127 6.31 -1.44 4.34
C PHE A 127 6.58 -1.33 2.84
N VAL A 128 5.95 -2.19 2.05
CA VAL A 128 6.03 -2.14 0.58
C VAL A 128 5.43 -0.83 0.04
N PHE A 129 4.25 -0.44 0.53
CA PHE A 129 3.61 0.82 0.16
C PHE A 129 4.49 2.03 0.48
N THR A 130 4.98 2.12 1.72
CA THR A 130 5.86 3.21 2.19
C THR A 130 7.12 3.28 1.33
N ALA A 131 7.79 2.15 1.12
CA ALA A 131 9.02 2.09 0.33
C ALA A 131 8.80 2.57 -1.11
N GLN A 132 7.73 2.14 -1.76
CA GLN A 132 7.42 2.61 -3.11
C GLN A 132 7.08 4.10 -3.18
N GLN A 133 6.19 4.56 -2.30
CA GLN A 133 5.65 5.90 -2.39
C GLN A 133 6.71 6.94 -2.04
N LEU A 134 7.56 6.66 -1.06
CA LEU A 134 8.62 7.55 -0.61
C LEU A 134 9.96 7.29 -1.31
N ALA A 135 10.00 6.38 -2.28
CA ALA A 135 11.19 5.98 -3.02
C ALA A 135 12.35 5.55 -2.09
N LEU A 136 12.03 4.75 -1.06
CA LEU A 136 13.00 4.15 -0.15
C LEU A 136 13.67 2.96 -0.82
N HIS A 137 14.99 2.84 -0.65
CA HIS A 137 15.77 1.80 -1.30
C HIS A 137 15.85 0.55 -0.43
N LEU A 138 15.06 -0.48 -0.76
CA LEU A 138 15.17 -1.79 -0.10
C LEU A 138 16.10 -2.72 -0.90
N PRO A 139 17.07 -3.39 -0.26
CA PRO A 139 17.92 -4.37 -0.92
C PRO A 139 17.09 -5.61 -1.31
N PRO A 140 17.52 -6.37 -2.34
CA PRO A 140 16.77 -7.52 -2.85
C PRO A 140 16.39 -8.56 -1.78
N ALA A 141 17.27 -8.78 -0.79
CA ALA A 141 17.01 -9.72 0.30
C ALA A 141 15.84 -9.29 1.20
N ALA A 142 15.72 -7.98 1.49
CA ALA A 142 14.61 -7.44 2.28
C ALA A 142 13.29 -7.54 1.51
N ILE A 143 13.31 -7.24 0.21
CA ILE A 143 12.14 -7.40 -0.66
C ILE A 143 11.70 -8.87 -0.72
N LYS A 144 12.65 -9.80 -0.85
CA LYS A 144 12.36 -11.24 -0.81
C LYS A 144 11.76 -11.67 0.53
N ARG A 145 12.27 -11.15 1.65
CA ARG A 145 11.72 -11.47 2.97
C ARG A 145 10.27 -10.99 3.14
N LEU A 146 9.97 -9.77 2.68
CA LEU A 146 8.59 -9.24 2.64
C LEU A 146 7.69 -10.10 1.76
N HIS A 147 8.19 -10.53 0.60
CA HIS A 147 7.51 -11.45 -0.30
C HIS A 147 7.19 -12.79 0.36
N ASP A 148 8.19 -13.44 0.92
CA ASP A 148 8.04 -14.77 1.52
C ASP A 148 7.10 -14.70 2.74
N GLY A 149 7.19 -13.64 3.55
CA GLY A 149 6.28 -13.39 4.67
C GLY A 149 4.82 -13.21 4.21
N ALA A 150 4.58 -12.33 3.24
CA ALA A 150 3.24 -12.11 2.69
C ALA A 150 2.66 -13.38 2.05
N LEU A 151 3.46 -14.08 1.23
CA LEU A 151 3.02 -15.26 0.49
C LEU A 151 2.78 -16.46 1.40
N LEU A 152 3.57 -16.68 2.45
CA LEU A 152 3.48 -17.89 3.26
C LEU A 152 2.62 -17.70 4.50
N ALA A 153 2.75 -16.56 5.19
CA ALA A 153 2.20 -16.36 6.53
C ALA A 153 0.97 -15.44 6.60
N MET A 154 0.63 -14.67 5.55
CA MET A 154 -0.52 -13.76 5.61
C MET A 154 -1.84 -14.54 5.74
N PRO A 155 -2.60 -14.39 6.85
CA PRO A 155 -3.83 -15.14 7.03
C PRO A 155 -4.95 -14.59 6.13
N LEU A 156 -5.59 -15.47 5.36
CA LEU A 156 -6.72 -15.09 4.48
C LEU A 156 -8.08 -15.16 5.20
N ASP A 157 -8.22 -16.06 6.18
CA ASP A 157 -9.52 -16.34 6.83
C ASP A 157 -9.78 -15.49 8.09
N LYS A 158 -8.76 -14.79 8.60
CA LYS A 158 -8.84 -14.12 9.91
C LYS A 158 -9.38 -12.70 9.80
N GLY A 159 -10.71 -12.51 9.87
CA GLY A 159 -11.40 -11.28 10.30
C GLY A 159 -11.09 -9.95 9.58
N ARG A 160 -10.10 -9.89 8.69
CA ARG A 160 -9.71 -8.75 7.88
C ARG A 160 -10.63 -8.71 6.68
N LYS A 161 -11.45 -7.66 6.62
CA LYS A 161 -12.16 -7.33 5.37
C LYS A 161 -11.10 -7.14 4.28
N HIS A 162 -11.24 -7.86 3.16
CA HIS A 162 -10.38 -7.78 1.98
C HIS A 162 -8.93 -8.29 2.15
N ALA A 163 -8.67 -9.27 3.02
CA ALA A 163 -7.33 -9.85 3.20
C ALA A 163 -6.70 -10.35 1.87
N LEU A 164 -7.49 -11.00 1.02
CA LEU A 164 -7.03 -11.44 -0.30
C LEU A 164 -6.63 -10.27 -1.22
N THR A 165 -7.38 -9.17 -1.17
CA THR A 165 -7.04 -7.96 -1.93
C THR A 165 -5.72 -7.37 -1.44
N ALA A 166 -5.52 -7.29 -0.12
CA ALA A 166 -4.27 -6.82 0.48
C ALA A 166 -3.08 -7.71 0.07
N LEU A 167 -3.25 -9.04 0.08
CA LEU A 167 -2.22 -9.97 -0.40
C LEU A 167 -1.89 -9.71 -1.88
N ALA A 168 -2.89 -9.71 -2.75
CA ALA A 168 -2.68 -9.51 -4.19
C ALA A 168 -2.03 -8.14 -4.50
N ASN A 169 -2.48 -7.08 -3.82
CA ASN A 169 -1.88 -5.75 -3.90
C ASN A 169 -0.41 -5.76 -3.48
N THR A 170 -0.11 -6.35 -2.31
CA THR A 170 1.26 -6.45 -1.77
C THR A 170 2.18 -7.21 -2.72
N LEU A 171 1.75 -8.36 -3.24
CA LEU A 171 2.51 -9.15 -4.21
C LEU A 171 2.75 -8.38 -5.52
N TYR A 172 1.74 -7.69 -6.03
CA TYR A 172 1.90 -6.81 -7.19
C TYR A 172 2.91 -5.69 -6.92
N ASP A 173 2.85 -5.06 -5.75
CA ASP A 173 3.74 -3.97 -5.40
C ASP A 173 5.19 -4.43 -5.13
N ILE A 174 5.39 -5.64 -4.61
CA ILE A 174 6.70 -6.29 -4.57
C ILE A 174 7.31 -6.38 -5.97
N THR A 175 6.52 -6.67 -7.02
CA THR A 175 7.05 -6.70 -8.39
C THR A 175 7.54 -5.35 -8.89
N ARG A 176 6.94 -4.27 -8.38
CA ARG A 176 7.32 -2.89 -8.74
C ARG A 176 8.52 -2.39 -7.95
N LEU A 177 8.84 -3.02 -6.81
CA LEU A 177 10.13 -2.86 -6.13
C LEU A 177 11.27 -3.62 -6.83
N GLY A 178 10.99 -4.33 -7.94
CA GLY A 178 11.99 -4.98 -8.77
C GLY A 178 12.13 -6.49 -8.56
N TYR A 179 11.41 -7.07 -7.60
CA TYR A 179 11.38 -8.52 -7.44
C TYR A 179 10.62 -9.19 -8.58
N GLN A 180 11.10 -10.32 -9.06
CA GLN A 180 10.37 -11.17 -10.00
C GLN A 180 10.37 -12.59 -9.46
N PRO A 181 9.19 -13.17 -9.19
CA PRO A 181 9.13 -14.52 -8.66
C PRO A 181 9.68 -15.52 -9.68
N THR A 182 10.22 -16.60 -9.15
CA THR A 182 10.52 -17.81 -9.92
C THR A 182 9.23 -18.43 -10.46
N VAL A 183 9.34 -19.38 -11.39
CA VAL A 183 8.17 -20.13 -11.92
C VAL A 183 7.41 -20.82 -10.79
N LEU A 184 8.13 -21.45 -9.85
CA LEU A 184 7.54 -22.15 -8.71
C LEU A 184 6.82 -21.18 -7.76
N GLU A 185 7.44 -20.05 -7.43
CA GLU A 185 6.81 -19.02 -6.59
C GLU A 185 5.55 -18.45 -7.27
N ALA A 186 5.59 -18.21 -8.58
CA ALA A 186 4.41 -17.72 -9.30
C ALA A 186 3.27 -18.77 -9.33
N GLN A 187 3.60 -20.06 -9.37
CA GLN A 187 2.61 -21.13 -9.21
C GLN A 187 2.00 -21.11 -7.80
N LEU A 188 2.82 -20.93 -6.76
CA LEU A 188 2.32 -20.76 -5.39
C LEU A 188 1.43 -19.51 -5.23
N TRP A 189 1.76 -18.41 -5.92
CA TRP A 189 0.88 -17.23 -5.96
C TRP A 189 -0.47 -17.59 -6.57
N GLN A 190 -0.48 -18.31 -7.70
CA GLN A 190 -1.70 -18.74 -8.33
C GLN A 190 -2.53 -19.57 -7.35
N ASP A 191 -1.94 -20.61 -6.79
CA ASP A 191 -2.67 -21.55 -5.94
C ASP A 191 -3.26 -20.83 -4.72
N ARG A 192 -2.46 -20.02 -4.01
CA ARG A 192 -2.91 -19.27 -2.83
C ARG A 192 -3.96 -18.22 -3.15
N LEU A 193 -3.79 -17.46 -4.23
CA LEU A 193 -4.74 -16.40 -4.60
C LEU A 193 -6.05 -16.98 -5.12
N LEU A 194 -6.02 -18.08 -5.87
CA LEU A 194 -7.22 -18.73 -6.39
C LEU A 194 -7.95 -19.53 -5.31
N GLU A 195 -7.24 -20.18 -4.38
CA GLU A 195 -7.83 -20.81 -3.20
C GLU A 195 -8.59 -19.79 -2.36
N GLY A 196 -8.00 -18.62 -2.11
CA GLY A 196 -8.64 -17.55 -1.33
C GLY A 196 -9.89 -16.95 -1.97
N LEU A 197 -10.12 -17.16 -3.27
CA LEU A 197 -11.35 -16.74 -3.94
C LEU A 197 -12.51 -17.73 -3.73
N GLY A 198 -12.23 -18.95 -3.26
CA GLY A 198 -13.20 -20.02 -3.11
C GLY A 198 -13.64 -20.64 -4.44
N PRO A 199 -14.73 -21.44 -4.45
CA PRO A 199 -15.22 -22.09 -5.65
C PRO A 199 -15.73 -21.08 -6.68
N TRP A 200 -15.38 -21.34 -7.94
CA TRP A 200 -15.72 -20.51 -9.10
C TRP A 200 -17.18 -20.60 -9.52
N GLU A 201 -17.81 -21.75 -9.24
CA GLU A 201 -19.20 -22.01 -9.58
C GLU A 201 -20.10 -21.65 -8.39
N GLY A 202 -20.98 -20.66 -8.58
CA GLY A 202 -21.98 -20.24 -7.58
C GLY A 202 -21.53 -19.18 -6.57
N GLY A 203 -20.27 -18.73 -6.62
CA GLY A 203 -19.78 -17.63 -5.78
C GLY A 203 -20.05 -16.24 -6.37
N VAL A 204 -20.58 -15.30 -5.57
CA VAL A 204 -20.62 -13.87 -5.92
C VAL A 204 -19.26 -13.27 -5.59
N TRP A 205 -18.37 -13.23 -6.57
CA TRP A 205 -17.02 -12.72 -6.37
C TRP A 205 -16.97 -11.21 -6.48
N ASP A 206 -16.29 -10.56 -5.55
CA ASP A 206 -16.03 -9.13 -5.62
C ASP A 206 -15.08 -8.82 -6.78
N ARG A 207 -15.55 -7.97 -7.71
CA ARG A 207 -14.80 -7.59 -8.92
C ARG A 207 -13.52 -6.83 -8.58
N ASP A 208 -13.49 -6.11 -7.45
CA ASP A 208 -12.29 -5.39 -7.02
C ASP A 208 -11.18 -6.37 -6.64
N THR A 209 -11.50 -7.33 -5.78
CA THR A 209 -10.61 -8.44 -5.39
C THR A 209 -10.08 -9.20 -6.62
N LEU A 210 -10.97 -9.62 -7.52
CA LEU A 210 -10.61 -10.30 -8.76
C LEU A 210 -9.62 -9.50 -9.62
N SER A 211 -9.85 -8.20 -9.77
CA SER A 211 -8.98 -7.34 -10.57
C SER A 211 -7.56 -7.25 -10.01
N TRP A 212 -7.41 -7.31 -8.68
CA TRP A 212 -6.12 -7.34 -8.02
C TRP A 212 -5.40 -8.67 -8.19
N VAL A 213 -6.11 -9.79 -8.03
CA VAL A 213 -5.56 -11.14 -8.25
C VAL A 213 -4.99 -11.27 -9.66
N PHE A 214 -5.76 -10.91 -10.70
CA PHE A 214 -5.28 -10.96 -12.08
C PHE A 214 -4.13 -9.99 -12.34
N LEU A 215 -4.14 -8.82 -11.72
CA LEU A 215 -3.05 -7.87 -11.86
C LEU A 215 -1.74 -8.40 -11.26
N ALA A 216 -1.80 -9.02 -10.07
CA ALA A 216 -0.66 -9.59 -9.39
C ALA A 216 -0.04 -10.73 -10.20
N LEU A 217 -0.85 -11.73 -10.57
CA LEU A 217 -0.39 -12.88 -11.37
C LEU A 217 0.17 -12.46 -12.73
N SER A 218 -0.46 -11.48 -13.38
CA SER A 218 0.03 -10.98 -14.66
C SER A 218 1.32 -10.17 -14.58
N ALA A 219 1.70 -9.70 -13.38
CA ALA A 219 2.95 -8.98 -13.17
C ALA A 219 4.19 -9.88 -13.16
N CYS A 220 4.00 -11.19 -12.94
CA CYS A 220 5.05 -12.19 -12.94
C CYS A 220 5.56 -12.47 -14.36
N ARG A 221 6.75 -11.96 -14.71
CA ARG A 221 7.29 -12.09 -16.08
C ARG A 221 7.60 -13.53 -16.47
N ASN A 222 7.98 -14.36 -15.50
CA ASN A 222 8.36 -15.76 -15.70
C ASN A 222 7.17 -16.73 -15.74
N TYR A 223 5.95 -16.22 -15.57
CA TYR A 223 4.75 -17.04 -15.44
C TYR A 223 3.85 -16.93 -16.68
N SER A 224 3.46 -18.08 -17.21
CA SER A 224 2.51 -18.18 -18.31
C SER A 224 1.19 -18.72 -17.78
N ALA A 225 0.16 -17.86 -17.76
CA ALA A 225 -1.17 -18.25 -17.30
C ALA A 225 -1.76 -19.39 -18.16
N PRO A 226 -2.39 -20.41 -17.54
CA PRO A 226 -3.18 -21.41 -18.24
C PRO A 226 -4.26 -20.79 -19.12
N GLN A 227 -4.61 -21.46 -20.22
CA GLN A 227 -5.63 -20.94 -21.16
C GLN A 227 -6.98 -20.71 -20.48
N GLU A 228 -7.35 -21.56 -19.52
CA GLU A 228 -8.55 -21.39 -18.72
C GLU A 228 -8.55 -20.07 -17.94
N LEU A 229 -7.44 -19.73 -17.28
CA LEU A 229 -7.32 -18.49 -16.52
C LEU A 229 -7.37 -17.26 -17.44
N LYS A 230 -6.79 -17.36 -18.65
CA LYS A 230 -6.89 -16.33 -19.69
C LYS A 230 -8.33 -16.16 -20.20
N ALA A 231 -9.06 -17.26 -20.41
CA ALA A 231 -10.45 -17.24 -20.82
C ALA A 231 -11.34 -16.58 -19.75
N ARG A 232 -11.07 -16.84 -18.47
CA ARG A 232 -11.77 -16.21 -17.34
C ARG A 232 -11.48 -14.71 -17.26
N LEU A 233 -10.22 -14.31 -17.40
CA LEU A 233 -9.86 -12.88 -17.47
C LEU A 233 -10.57 -12.18 -18.64
N ARG A 234 -10.67 -12.85 -19.80
CA ARG A 234 -11.42 -12.35 -20.94
C ARG A 234 -12.90 -12.17 -20.62
N ALA A 235 -13.55 -13.19 -20.09
CA ALA A 235 -14.97 -13.14 -19.73
C ALA A 235 -15.25 -12.03 -18.71
N LEU A 236 -14.38 -11.87 -17.71
CA LEU A 236 -14.45 -10.77 -16.74
C LEU A 236 -14.37 -9.41 -17.45
N ALA A 237 -13.36 -9.20 -18.30
CA ALA A 237 -13.17 -7.94 -19.02
C ALA A 237 -14.35 -7.58 -19.94
N GLU A 238 -14.89 -8.57 -20.65
CA GLU A 238 -16.03 -8.41 -21.56
C GLU A 238 -17.33 -8.14 -20.79
N GLY A 239 -17.52 -8.78 -19.63
CA GLY A 239 -18.69 -8.67 -18.75
C GLY A 239 -18.68 -7.53 -17.72
N LEU A 240 -17.61 -6.72 -17.63
CA LEU A 240 -17.62 -5.54 -16.76
C LEU A 240 -18.71 -4.55 -17.19
N PRO A 241 -19.56 -4.08 -16.26
CA PRO A 241 -20.60 -3.14 -16.62
C PRO A 241 -19.98 -1.78 -16.98
N PRO A 242 -20.69 -0.96 -17.77
CA PRO A 242 -20.19 0.33 -18.20
C PRO A 242 -19.78 1.21 -17.03
N ASP A 243 -20.51 1.18 -15.90
CA ASP A 243 -20.35 2.00 -14.69
C ASP A 243 -19.31 1.49 -13.68
N CYS A 244 -18.54 0.43 -13.98
CA CYS A 244 -17.55 -0.12 -13.05
C CYS A 244 -16.48 0.90 -12.61
N LYS A 245 -15.96 0.71 -11.38
CA LYS A 245 -14.91 1.57 -10.80
C LYS A 245 -13.70 1.66 -11.76
N PRO A 246 -13.16 2.87 -12.05
CA PRO A 246 -12.05 3.04 -12.99
C PRO A 246 -10.81 2.19 -12.66
N GLY A 247 -10.50 2.03 -11.37
CA GLY A 247 -9.40 1.18 -10.91
C GLY A 247 -9.55 -0.28 -11.36
N VAL A 248 -10.75 -0.86 -11.24
CA VAL A 248 -11.05 -2.24 -11.64
C VAL A 248 -10.80 -2.43 -13.14
N ALA A 249 -11.36 -1.54 -13.96
CA ALA A 249 -11.19 -1.58 -15.41
C ALA A 249 -9.73 -1.47 -15.84
N SER A 250 -8.97 -0.56 -15.22
CA SER A 250 -7.55 -0.34 -15.50
C SER A 250 -6.70 -1.57 -15.17
N ARG A 251 -6.91 -2.17 -13.99
CA ARG A 251 -6.18 -3.37 -13.55
C ARG A 251 -6.44 -4.57 -14.47
N ILE A 252 -7.71 -4.80 -14.83
CA ILE A 252 -8.11 -5.88 -15.75
C ILE A 252 -7.51 -5.68 -17.14
N LEU A 253 -7.61 -4.47 -17.69
CA LEU A 253 -7.03 -4.17 -18.99
C LEU A 253 -5.50 -4.38 -19.00
N LYS A 254 -4.82 -3.98 -17.92
CA LYS A 254 -3.37 -4.18 -17.76
C LYS A 254 -3.02 -5.67 -17.72
N ALA A 255 -3.81 -6.48 -17.01
CA ALA A 255 -3.64 -7.93 -16.98
C ALA A 255 -3.84 -8.55 -18.37
N CYS A 256 -4.90 -8.16 -19.09
CA CYS A 256 -5.18 -8.64 -20.45
C CYS A 256 -4.00 -8.38 -21.40
N ARG A 257 -3.44 -7.16 -21.35
CA ARG A 257 -2.28 -6.77 -22.18
C ARG A 257 -1.05 -7.61 -21.86
N ARG A 258 -0.74 -7.83 -20.58
CA ARG A 258 0.44 -8.60 -20.15
C ARG A 258 0.38 -10.07 -20.56
N TRP A 259 -0.80 -10.67 -20.56
CA TRP A 259 -1.00 -12.07 -20.96
C TRP A 259 -1.37 -12.28 -22.43
N GLY A 260 -1.47 -11.19 -23.21
CA GLY A 260 -1.86 -11.24 -24.62
C GLY A 260 -3.31 -11.71 -24.84
N VAL A 261 -4.20 -11.42 -23.90
CA VAL A 261 -5.63 -11.78 -24.01
C VAL A 261 -6.29 -10.89 -25.05
N ARG A 262 -6.81 -11.51 -26.12
CA ARG A 262 -7.56 -10.82 -27.17
C ARG A 262 -8.98 -10.56 -26.69
N LEU A 263 -9.38 -9.29 -26.67
CA LEU A 263 -10.71 -8.83 -26.28
C LEU A 263 -11.57 -8.59 -27.51
N GLY A 264 -12.90 -8.70 -27.36
CA GLY A 264 -13.85 -8.34 -28.41
C GLY A 264 -13.74 -6.86 -28.85
N PRO A 265 -14.28 -6.51 -30.04
CA PRO A 265 -14.25 -5.15 -30.58
C PRO A 265 -14.82 -4.12 -29.59
N GLY A 266 -14.16 -2.96 -29.45
CA GLY A 266 -14.62 -1.86 -28.59
C GLY A 266 -14.47 -2.08 -27.07
N VAL A 267 -14.20 -3.30 -26.60
CA VAL A 267 -14.04 -3.60 -25.15
C VAL A 267 -12.83 -2.88 -24.57
N ALA A 268 -11.68 -2.97 -25.24
CA ALA A 268 -10.45 -2.32 -24.77
C ALA A 268 -10.58 -0.79 -24.70
N GLU A 269 -11.33 -0.18 -25.62
CA GLU A 269 -11.60 1.26 -25.61
C GLU A 269 -12.55 1.64 -24.48
N ARG A 270 -13.62 0.86 -24.28
CA ARG A 270 -14.56 1.05 -23.16
C ARG A 270 -13.84 1.05 -21.81
N LEU A 271 -12.89 0.12 -21.62
CA LEU A 271 -12.09 0.04 -20.40
C LEU A 271 -11.09 1.21 -20.25
N GLN A 272 -10.67 1.87 -21.34
CA GLN A 272 -9.73 3.00 -21.33
C GLN A 272 -10.41 4.37 -21.12
N ARG A 273 -11.61 4.57 -21.65
CA ARG A 273 -12.27 5.89 -21.79
C ARG A 273 -12.63 6.60 -20.47
N ARG A 274 -12.27 6.07 -19.30
CA ARG A 274 -12.64 6.63 -17.99
C ARG A 274 -11.55 7.47 -17.30
N TYR A 275 -10.45 7.76 -18.02
CA TYR A 275 -9.39 8.68 -17.59
C TYR A 275 -9.27 9.92 -18.49
N LYS A 276 -10.30 10.21 -19.30
CA LYS A 276 -10.42 11.47 -20.05
C LYS A 276 -11.49 12.34 -19.40
#